data_AF-I4ES81-F1
#
_entry.id   AF-I4ES81-F1
#
_cell.length_a   1.000
_cell.length_b   1.000
_cell.length_c   1.000
_cell.angle_alpha   90.00
_cell.angle_beta   90.00
_cell.angle_gamma   90.00
#
_symmetry.space_group_name_H-M   'P 1'
#
loop_
_entity.id
_entity.type
_entity.pdbx_description
1 polymer ?
#
loop_
_entity_poly.entity_id
_entity_poly.type
_entity_poly.pdbx_seq_one_letter_code
_entity_poly.pdbx_strand_id
1 'polypeptide(L)'
;MLVPALLGLVVIGLWYLVSLVVLEPRRQFILPPPHEVVRQAFLDGDSFVELLGPLATTAQVALTGLALAAVLGLLLAMLMSQSRWVEAAVYPYAVALQSIPILALVPLIAFALGYGFGSRLVVVVLICLFPIITNTLFGLHSASEEMHDLFSLHGAGRLVRLRKLQVPAALPATFAGLRISAGMAVVGSIVADFFFRQGKPGIGLQIDIYR
;
A
#
# COMPACT_ATOMS: atom_id res chain seq x y z
N MET A 1 -8.70 -16.94 22.46
CA MET A 1 -9.73 -16.37 21.55
C MET A 1 -10.81 -15.55 22.26
N LEU A 2 -11.08 -15.78 23.56
CA LEU A 2 -12.08 -15.00 24.32
C LEU A 2 -11.74 -13.50 24.43
N VAL A 3 -10.47 -13.16 24.69
CA VAL A 3 -10.02 -11.78 24.88
C VAL A 3 -10.24 -10.89 23.63
N PRO A 4 -9.84 -11.30 22.40
CA PRO A 4 -10.18 -10.54 21.19
C PRO A 4 -11.68 -10.36 20.95
N ALA A 5 -12.49 -11.38 21.23
CA ALA A 5 -13.95 -11.31 21.05
C ALA A 5 -14.60 -10.32 22.02
N LEU A 6 -14.21 -10.35 23.30
CA LEU A 6 -14.67 -9.40 24.31
C LEU A 6 -14.30 -7.96 23.92
N LEU A 7 -13.07 -7.74 23.47
CA LEU A 7 -12.64 -6.42 23.00
C LEU A 7 -13.50 -5.96 21.82
N GLY A 8 -13.77 -6.83 20.84
CA GLY A 8 -14.64 -6.51 19.71
C GLY A 8 -16.06 -6.13 20.13
N LEU A 9 -16.64 -6.86 21.08
CA LEU A 9 -17.96 -6.54 21.64
C LEU A 9 -17.97 -5.20 22.38
N VAL A 10 -16.92 -4.90 23.15
CA VAL A 10 -16.78 -3.60 23.84
C VAL A 10 -16.70 -2.47 22.82
N VAL A 11 -15.90 -2.62 21.74
CA VAL A 11 -15.79 -1.61 20.68
C VAL A 11 -17.13 -1.39 19.97
N ILE A 12 -17.84 -2.46 19.61
CA ILE A 12 -19.16 -2.35 18.98
C ILE A 12 -20.17 -1.72 19.95
N GLY A 13 -20.16 -2.11 21.23
CA GLY A 13 -21.01 -1.53 22.26
C GLY A 13 -20.76 -0.04 22.46
N LEU A 14 -19.50 0.39 22.47
CA LEU A 14 -19.11 1.80 22.52
C LEU A 14 -19.56 2.56 21.27
N TRP A 15 -19.45 1.97 20.08
CA TRP A 15 -19.97 2.56 18.85
C TRP A 15 -21.48 2.79 18.95
N TYR A 16 -22.25 1.78 19.37
CA TYR A 16 -23.69 1.91 19.59
C TYR A 16 -24.02 2.97 20.63
N LEU A 17 -23.29 3.01 21.75
CA LEU A 17 -23.49 4.01 22.80
C LEU A 17 -23.29 5.43 22.26
N VAL A 18 -22.20 5.67 21.53
CA VAL A 18 -21.91 6.99 20.95
C VAL A 18 -22.96 7.36 19.90
N SER A 19 -23.29 6.44 19.00
CA SER A 19 -24.23 6.66 17.90
C SER A 19 -25.66 6.93 18.37
N LEU A 20 -26.17 6.15 19.34
CA LEU A 20 -27.58 6.20 19.73
C LEU A 20 -27.85 7.09 20.95
N VAL A 21 -26.86 7.29 21.83
CA VAL A 21 -27.07 7.99 23.12
C VAL A 21 -26.34 9.32 23.18
N VAL A 22 -25.11 9.40 22.65
CA VAL A 22 -24.29 10.63 22.76
C VAL A 22 -24.58 11.60 21.62
N LEU A 23 -24.81 11.08 20.41
CA LEU A 23 -25.08 11.89 19.23
C LEU A 23 -26.56 12.28 19.14
N GLU A 24 -26.82 13.57 18.93
CA GLU A 24 -28.15 14.05 18.54
C GLU A 24 -28.60 13.36 17.25
N PRO A 25 -29.90 13.07 17.07
CA PRO A 25 -30.42 12.40 15.86
C PRO A 25 -29.98 13.04 14.53
N ARG A 26 -29.82 14.37 14.51
CA ARG A 26 -29.36 15.11 13.33
C ARG A 26 -27.87 14.94 13.01
N ARG A 27 -27.07 14.42 13.93
CA ARG A 27 -25.62 14.17 13.80
C ARG A 27 -25.29 12.69 13.67
N GLN A 28 -26.29 11.81 13.70
CA GLN A 28 -26.09 10.36 13.58
C GLN A 28 -25.47 9.95 12.24
N PHE A 29 -25.58 10.78 11.19
CA PHE A 29 -24.89 10.56 9.91
C PHE A 29 -23.36 10.54 10.02
N ILE A 30 -22.78 11.16 11.06
CA ILE A 30 -21.32 11.19 11.29
C ILE A 30 -20.83 9.83 11.78
N LEU A 31 -21.64 9.15 12.59
CA LEU A 31 -21.35 7.83 13.12
C LEU A 31 -22.64 7.00 13.10
N PRO A 32 -23.08 6.55 11.92
CA PRO A 32 -24.31 5.79 11.79
C PRO A 32 -24.21 4.50 12.62
N PRO A 33 -25.32 4.03 13.19
CA PRO A 33 -25.30 2.86 14.04
C PRO A 33 -24.91 1.63 13.20
N PRO A 34 -24.12 0.68 13.74
CA PRO A 34 -23.57 -0.42 12.95
C PRO A 34 -24.59 -1.23 12.14
N HIS A 35 -25.79 -1.46 12.66
CA HIS A 35 -26.85 -2.19 11.93
C HIS A 35 -27.34 -1.44 10.68
N GLU A 36 -27.32 -0.11 10.70
CA GLU A 36 -27.76 0.70 9.58
C GLU A 36 -26.70 0.70 8.47
N VAL A 37 -25.41 0.75 8.84
CA VAL A 37 -24.29 0.55 7.91
C VAL A 37 -24.40 -0.82 7.25
N VAL A 38 -24.65 -1.89 8.02
CA VAL A 38 -24.81 -3.24 7.47
C VAL A 38 -26.01 -3.31 6.54
N ARG A 39 -27.15 -2.73 6.94
CA ARG A 39 -28.37 -2.74 6.14
C ARG A 39 -28.18 -2.00 4.82
N GLN A 40 -27.67 -0.77 4.85
CA GLN A 40 -27.52 0.07 3.65
C GLN A 40 -26.40 -0.45 2.74
N ALA A 41 -25.27 -0.89 3.29
CA ALA A 41 -24.15 -1.31 2.45
C ALA A 41 -24.32 -2.71 1.86
N PHE A 42 -25.02 -3.63 2.54
CA PHE A 42 -25.05 -5.05 2.15
C PHE A 42 -26.45 -5.64 1.94
N LEU A 43 -27.49 -5.11 2.60
CA LEU A 43 -28.86 -5.66 2.50
C LEU A 43 -29.75 -4.88 1.52
N ASP A 44 -29.33 -3.67 1.15
CA ASP A 44 -29.97 -2.88 0.11
C ASP A 44 -29.29 -3.12 -1.24
N GLY A 45 -30.01 -3.76 -2.15
CA GLY A 45 -29.46 -4.26 -3.41
C GLY A 45 -28.97 -3.15 -4.34
N ASP A 46 -29.66 -2.02 -4.37
CA ASP A 46 -29.31 -0.88 -5.23
C ASP A 46 -28.03 -0.21 -4.72
N SER A 47 -27.96 0.07 -3.42
CA SER A 47 -26.78 0.62 -2.74
C SER A 47 -25.55 -0.29 -2.90
N PHE A 48 -25.72 -1.61 -2.78
CA PHE A 48 -24.62 -2.56 -2.96
C PHE A 48 -24.05 -2.53 -4.39
N VAL A 49 -24.92 -2.51 -5.41
CA VAL A 49 -24.51 -2.47 -6.82
C VAL A 49 -23.79 -1.16 -7.15
N GLU A 50 -24.27 -0.04 -6.60
CA GLU A 50 -23.63 1.27 -6.78
C GLU A 50 -22.20 1.32 -6.23
N LEU A 51 -21.93 0.63 -5.11
CA LEU A 51 -20.60 0.56 -4.49
C LEU A 51 -19.60 -0.30 -5.26
N LEU A 52 -20.06 -1.29 -6.04
CA LEU A 52 -19.16 -2.21 -6.75
C LEU A 52 -18.30 -1.53 -7.82
N GLY A 53 -18.84 -0.53 -8.53
CA GLY A 53 -18.10 0.21 -9.56
C GLY A 53 -16.90 0.98 -9.00
N PRO A 54 -17.11 1.85 -7.99
CA PRO A 54 -16.03 2.54 -7.28
C PRO A 54 -15.05 1.57 -6.60
N LEU A 55 -15.54 0.49 -6.00
CA LEU A 55 -14.69 -0.55 -5.41
C LEU A 55 -13.76 -1.18 -6.45
N ALA A 56 -14.30 -1.55 -7.61
CA ALA A 56 -13.51 -2.12 -8.70
C ALA A 56 -12.46 -1.14 -9.23
N THR A 57 -12.80 0.15 -9.31
CA THR A 57 -11.86 1.20 -9.75
C THR A 57 -10.70 1.37 -8.78
N THR A 58 -10.97 1.49 -7.48
CA THR A 58 -9.93 1.59 -6.44
C THR A 58 -9.10 0.31 -6.38
N ALA A 59 -9.73 -0.87 -6.47
CA ALA A 59 -9.01 -2.15 -6.52
C ALA A 59 -8.10 -2.24 -7.74
N GLN A 60 -8.56 -1.81 -8.91
CA GLN A 60 -7.78 -1.79 -10.14
C GLN A 60 -6.54 -0.91 -9.97
N VAL A 61 -6.69 0.32 -9.48
CA VAL A 61 -5.58 1.26 -9.24
C VAL A 61 -4.59 0.69 -8.21
N ALA A 62 -5.09 0.15 -7.09
CA ALA A 62 -4.25 -0.44 -6.05
C ALA A 62 -3.43 -1.63 -6.57
N LEU A 63 -4.07 -2.57 -7.27
CA LEU A 63 -3.40 -3.78 -7.79
C LEU A 63 -2.38 -3.45 -8.88
N THR A 64 -2.74 -2.58 -9.81
CA THR A 64 -1.84 -2.18 -10.90
C THR A 64 -0.66 -1.34 -10.39
N GLY A 65 -0.91 -0.42 -9.46
CA GLY A 65 0.14 0.36 -8.81
C GLY A 65 1.09 -0.51 -7.96
N LEU A 66 0.55 -1.47 -7.20
CA LEU A 66 1.36 -2.45 -6.45
C LEU A 66 2.21 -3.30 -7.39
N ALA A 67 1.65 -3.78 -8.51
CA ALA A 67 2.39 -4.57 -9.48
C ALA A 67 3.56 -3.77 -10.09
N LEU A 68 3.33 -2.52 -10.48
CA LEU A 68 4.39 -1.63 -10.96
C LEU A 68 5.45 -1.39 -9.87
N ALA A 69 5.03 -1.06 -8.64
CA ALA A 69 5.94 -0.83 -7.54
C ALA A 69 6.78 -2.07 -7.19
N ALA A 70 6.18 -3.26 -7.27
CA ALA A 70 6.87 -4.53 -7.07
C ALA A 70 7.97 -4.71 -8.13
N VAL A 71 7.64 -4.58 -9.41
CA VAL A 71 8.63 -4.72 -10.48
C VAL A 71 9.76 -3.70 -10.31
N LEU A 72 9.44 -2.42 -10.13
CA LEU A 72 10.43 -1.35 -10.00
C LEU A 72 11.27 -1.52 -8.73
N GLY A 73 10.65 -1.79 -7.59
CA GLY A 73 11.33 -1.91 -6.31
C GLY A 73 12.23 -3.14 -6.24
N LEU A 74 11.79 -4.28 -6.78
CA LEU A 74 12.60 -5.50 -6.87
C LEU A 74 13.82 -5.28 -7.78
N LEU A 75 13.62 -4.66 -8.95
CA LEU A 75 14.71 -4.34 -9.87
C LEU A 75 15.72 -3.39 -9.24
N LEU A 76 15.27 -2.32 -8.58
CA LEU A 76 16.15 -1.37 -7.90
C LEU A 76 16.93 -2.05 -6.78
N ALA A 77 16.28 -2.84 -5.92
CA ALA A 77 16.95 -3.58 -4.86
C ALA A 77 18.01 -4.56 -5.40
N MET A 78 17.70 -5.29 -6.47
CA MET A 78 18.67 -6.16 -7.14
C MET A 78 19.83 -5.38 -7.76
N LEU A 79 19.60 -4.21 -8.35
CA LEU A 79 20.67 -3.37 -8.90
C LEU A 79 21.59 -2.85 -7.78
N MET A 80 21.00 -2.43 -6.67
CA MET A 80 21.73 -1.94 -5.49
C MET A 80 22.58 -3.05 -4.86
N SER A 81 22.05 -4.28 -4.74
CA SER A 81 22.80 -5.40 -4.16
C SER A 81 24.04 -5.80 -4.97
N GLN A 82 24.10 -5.44 -6.26
CA GLN A 82 25.22 -5.79 -7.13
C GLN A 82 26.39 -4.79 -7.05
N SER A 83 26.16 -3.59 -6.51
CA SER A 83 27.17 -2.53 -6.44
C SER A 83 26.92 -1.57 -5.28
N ARG A 84 27.91 -1.50 -4.37
CA ARG A 84 27.92 -0.53 -3.26
C ARG A 84 27.78 0.92 -3.72
N TRP A 85 28.26 1.25 -4.92
CA TRP A 85 28.10 2.58 -5.50
C TRP A 85 26.65 2.87 -5.90
N VAL A 86 25.95 1.88 -6.46
CA VAL A 86 24.54 2.02 -6.83
C VAL A 86 23.68 2.11 -5.58
N GLU A 87 23.96 1.28 -4.57
CA GLU A 87 23.31 1.36 -3.27
C GLU A 87 23.50 2.74 -2.62
N ALA A 88 24.74 3.21 -2.50
CA ALA A 88 25.05 4.52 -1.91
C ALA A 88 24.43 5.69 -2.69
N ALA A 89 24.29 5.58 -4.00
CA ALA A 89 23.67 6.60 -4.84
C ALA A 89 22.14 6.58 -4.76
N VAL A 90 21.50 5.40 -4.81
CA VAL A 90 20.04 5.27 -4.98
C VAL A 90 19.30 5.25 -3.64
N TYR A 91 19.86 4.60 -2.61
CA TYR A 91 19.17 4.41 -1.33
C TYR A 91 18.74 5.73 -0.66
N PRO A 92 19.58 6.79 -0.63
CA PRO A 92 19.18 8.06 -0.02
C PRO A 92 17.94 8.68 -0.67
N TYR A 93 17.79 8.55 -2.00
CA TYR A 93 16.61 9.05 -2.71
C TYR A 93 15.35 8.24 -2.38
N ALA A 94 15.47 6.92 -2.19
CA ALA A 94 14.36 6.08 -1.77
C ALA A 94 13.86 6.48 -0.37
N VAL A 95 14.78 6.75 0.56
CA VAL A 95 14.45 7.24 1.92
C VAL A 95 13.84 8.65 1.87
N ALA A 96 14.43 9.55 1.07
CA ALA A 96 13.93 10.91 0.91
C ALA A 96 12.49 10.92 0.34
N LEU A 97 12.21 10.06 -0.65
CA LEU A 97 10.89 9.93 -1.24
C LEU A 97 9.81 9.56 -0.21
N GLN A 98 10.11 8.67 0.73
CA GLN A 98 9.19 8.29 1.80
C GLN A 98 8.90 9.46 2.76
N SER A 99 9.87 10.35 2.95
CA SER A 99 9.76 11.47 3.87
C SER A 99 8.90 12.61 3.32
N ILE A 100 8.70 12.67 2.00
CA ILE A 100 7.87 13.68 1.36
C ILE A 100 6.40 13.32 1.58
N PRO A 101 5.58 14.20 2.19
CA PRO A 101 4.15 13.96 2.31
C PRO A 101 3.54 13.81 0.92
N ILE A 102 2.84 12.70 0.68
CA ILE A 102 2.23 12.45 -0.63
C ILE A 102 1.29 13.58 -1.06
N LEU A 103 0.63 14.22 -0.08
CA LEU A 103 -0.26 15.35 -0.29
C LEU A 103 0.44 16.55 -0.93
N ALA A 104 1.73 16.76 -0.63
CA ALA A 104 2.52 17.82 -1.23
C ALA A 104 2.87 17.52 -2.70
N LEU A 105 2.87 16.25 -3.11
CA LEU A 105 3.17 15.82 -4.48
C LEU A 105 1.94 15.83 -5.39
N VAL A 106 0.72 15.75 -4.82
CA VAL A 106 -0.54 15.73 -5.59
C VAL A 106 -0.62 16.83 -6.64
N PRO A 107 -0.37 18.13 -6.34
CA PRO A 107 -0.48 19.19 -7.35
C PRO A 107 0.55 19.06 -8.47
N LEU A 108 1.77 18.62 -8.15
CA LEU A 108 2.83 18.40 -9.13
C LEU A 108 2.48 17.25 -10.07
N ILE A 109 1.96 16.15 -9.52
CA ILE A 109 1.50 14.99 -10.30
C ILE A 109 0.30 15.38 -11.16
N ALA A 110 -0.66 16.14 -10.62
CA ALA A 110 -1.81 16.65 -11.37
C ALA A 110 -1.39 17.54 -12.53
N PHE A 111 -0.41 18.43 -12.31
CA PHE A 111 0.11 19.30 -13.35
C PHE A 111 0.80 18.50 -14.47
N ALA A 112 1.57 17.47 -14.13
CA ALA A 112 2.33 16.69 -15.10
C ALA A 112 1.50 15.66 -15.87
N LEU A 113 0.58 14.97 -15.20
CA LEU A 113 -0.14 13.79 -15.73
C LEU A 113 -1.66 13.98 -15.79
N GLY A 114 -2.17 15.13 -15.34
CA GLY A 114 -3.60 15.36 -15.17
C GLY A 114 -4.19 14.60 -13.98
N TYR A 115 -5.52 14.49 -13.96
CA TYR A 115 -6.30 13.95 -12.84
C TYR A 115 -6.80 12.51 -13.09
N GLY A 116 -6.27 11.83 -14.10
CA GLY A 116 -6.75 10.53 -14.57
C GLY A 116 -6.18 9.31 -13.81
N PHE A 117 -6.23 8.15 -14.44
CA PHE A 117 -5.72 6.90 -13.87
C PHE A 117 -4.21 6.94 -13.60
N GLY A 118 -3.43 7.57 -14.49
CA GLY A 118 -1.97 7.65 -14.37
C GLY A 118 -1.48 8.39 -13.12
N SER A 119 -2.12 9.50 -12.73
CA SER A 119 -1.73 10.24 -11.53
C SER A 119 -2.00 9.45 -10.24
N ARG A 120 -3.12 8.71 -10.20
CA ARG A 120 -3.43 7.79 -9.10
C ARG A 120 -2.41 6.66 -8.99
N LEU A 121 -2.02 6.08 -10.14
CA LEU A 121 -0.98 5.05 -10.17
C LEU A 121 0.35 5.55 -9.61
N VAL A 122 0.79 6.74 -10.00
CA VAL A 122 2.04 7.31 -9.51
C VAL A 122 2.01 7.42 -7.99
N VAL A 123 0.91 7.92 -7.42
CA VAL A 123 0.77 7.98 -5.96
C VAL A 123 0.93 6.61 -5.30
N VAL A 124 0.21 5.60 -5.79
CA VAL A 124 0.32 4.23 -5.25
C VAL A 124 1.75 3.71 -5.39
N VAL A 125 2.38 3.91 -6.55
CA VAL A 125 3.75 3.46 -6.80
C VAL A 125 4.74 4.09 -5.82
N LEU A 126 4.70 5.41 -5.63
CA LEU A 126 5.63 6.11 -4.73
C LEU A 126 5.50 5.63 -3.29
N ILE A 127 4.28 5.41 -2.81
CA ILE A 127 4.01 4.92 -1.46
C ILE A 127 4.54 3.48 -1.29
N CYS A 128 4.30 2.61 -2.27
CA CYS A 128 4.64 1.20 -2.21
C CYS A 128 6.12 0.91 -2.51
N LEU A 129 6.84 1.83 -3.15
CA LEU A 129 8.21 1.60 -3.63
C LEU A 129 9.18 1.35 -2.48
N PHE A 130 9.14 2.20 -1.44
CA PHE A 130 10.13 2.18 -0.38
C PHE A 130 10.13 0.89 0.46
N PRO A 131 8.99 0.38 0.97
CA PRO A 131 8.97 -0.88 1.71
C PRO A 131 9.49 -2.05 0.87
N ILE A 132 9.19 -2.07 -0.44
CA ILE A 132 9.65 -3.13 -1.36
C ILE A 132 11.16 -3.05 -1.53
N ILE A 133 11.70 -1.88 -1.87
CA ILE A 133 13.15 -1.68 -2.03
C ILE A 133 13.89 -2.08 -0.75
N THR A 134 13.49 -1.52 0.39
CA THR A 134 14.23 -1.68 1.65
C THR A 134 14.18 -3.12 2.15
N ASN A 135 13.02 -3.78 2.13
CA ASN A 135 12.93 -5.17 2.61
C ASN A 135 13.63 -6.16 1.65
N THR A 136 13.51 -5.96 0.33
CA THR A 136 14.21 -6.82 -0.62
C THR A 136 15.72 -6.62 -0.53
N LEU A 137 16.21 -5.39 -0.46
CA LEU A 137 17.65 -5.11 -0.33
C LEU A 137 18.22 -5.69 0.96
N PHE A 138 17.52 -5.49 2.09
CA PHE A 138 17.85 -6.13 3.37
C PHE A 138 17.94 -7.65 3.23
N GLY A 139 16.94 -8.27 2.59
CA GLY A 139 16.92 -9.70 2.33
C GLY A 139 18.08 -10.18 1.46
N LEU A 140 18.45 -9.41 0.43
CA LEU A 140 19.57 -9.74 -0.48
C LEU A 140 20.92 -9.72 0.25
N HIS A 141 21.03 -8.97 1.35
CA HIS A 141 22.21 -8.89 2.21
C HIS A 141 22.13 -9.80 3.45
N SER A 142 21.05 -10.58 3.61
CA SER A 142 20.81 -11.38 4.82
C SER A 142 21.54 -12.73 4.84
N ALA A 143 22.13 -13.17 3.73
CA ALA A 143 22.91 -14.39 3.67
C ALA A 143 24.17 -14.27 4.56
N SER A 144 24.51 -15.33 5.27
CA SER A 144 25.65 -15.32 6.20
C SER A 144 26.98 -15.20 5.45
N GLU A 145 28.00 -14.66 6.14
CA GLU A 145 29.34 -14.51 5.56
C GLU A 145 29.93 -15.86 5.15
N GLU A 146 29.67 -16.93 5.90
CA GLU A 146 30.17 -18.28 5.59
C GLU A 146 29.60 -18.80 4.26
N MET A 147 28.34 -18.49 3.94
CA MET A 147 27.77 -18.86 2.64
C MET A 147 28.40 -18.04 1.50
N HIS A 148 28.72 -16.77 1.77
CA HIS A 148 29.43 -15.94 0.81
C HIS A 148 30.85 -16.45 0.54
N ASP A 149 31.55 -16.91 1.57
CA ASP A 149 32.88 -17.51 1.48
C ASP A 149 32.84 -18.84 0.70
N LEU A 150 31.86 -19.69 0.97
CA LEU A 150 31.66 -20.93 0.22
C LEU A 150 31.49 -20.67 -1.29
N PHE A 151 30.73 -19.64 -1.65
CA PHE A 151 30.57 -19.23 -3.05
C PHE A 151 31.87 -18.63 -3.63
N SER A 152 32.65 -17.89 -2.83
CA SER A 152 33.96 -17.36 -3.24
C SER A 152 34.96 -18.50 -3.51
N LEU A 153 35.00 -19.53 -2.65
CA LEU A 153 35.88 -20.71 -2.81
C LEU A 153 35.57 -21.49 -4.09
N HIS A 154 34.30 -21.57 -4.48
CA HIS A 154 33.88 -22.19 -5.74
C HIS A 154 34.02 -21.28 -6.96
N GLY A 155 34.61 -20.07 -6.83
CA GLY A 155 34.79 -19.13 -7.93
C GLY A 155 33.46 -18.59 -8.49
N ALA A 156 32.38 -18.59 -7.71
CA ALA A 156 31.07 -18.19 -8.19
C ALA A 156 31.01 -16.69 -8.49
N GLY A 157 30.70 -16.36 -9.75
CA GLY A 157 30.50 -14.98 -10.18
C GLY A 157 29.29 -14.30 -9.52
N ARG A 158 29.21 -12.97 -9.62
CA ARG A 158 28.17 -12.14 -8.97
C ARG A 158 26.75 -12.56 -9.33
N LEU A 159 26.48 -12.91 -10.60
CA LEU A 159 25.14 -13.34 -11.03
C LEU A 159 24.74 -14.70 -10.45
N VAL A 160 25.71 -15.62 -10.30
CA VAL A 160 25.47 -16.93 -9.68
C VAL A 160 25.16 -16.76 -8.21
N ARG A 161 25.95 -15.92 -7.51
CA ARG A 161 25.72 -15.55 -6.11
C ARG A 161 24.35 -14.88 -5.93
N LEU A 162 23.98 -13.94 -6.78
CA LEU A 162 22.67 -13.28 -6.73
C LEU A 162 21.54 -14.32 -6.85
N ARG A 163 21.56 -15.14 -7.90
CA ARG A 163 20.47 -16.07 -8.20
C ARG A 163 20.37 -17.24 -7.22
N LYS A 164 21.49 -17.79 -6.77
CA LYS A 164 21.52 -19.04 -5.98
C LYS A 164 21.68 -18.83 -4.48
N LEU A 165 22.13 -17.66 -4.03
CA LEU A 165 22.31 -17.36 -2.61
C LEU A 165 21.42 -16.20 -2.17
N GLN A 166 21.58 -15.02 -2.78
CA GLN A 166 20.94 -13.80 -2.28
C GLN A 166 19.43 -13.79 -2.53
N VAL A 167 18.97 -14.12 -3.75
CA VAL A 167 17.53 -14.13 -4.09
C VAL A 167 16.76 -15.13 -3.23
N PRO A 168 17.19 -16.39 -3.06
CA PRO A 168 16.53 -17.33 -2.16
C PRO A 168 16.50 -16.86 -0.70
N ALA A 169 17.61 -16.31 -0.19
CA ALA A 169 17.67 -15.74 1.16
C ALA A 169 16.74 -14.53 1.33
N ALA A 170 16.56 -13.73 0.27
CA ALA A 170 15.73 -12.53 0.28
C ALA A 170 14.23 -12.79 0.21
N LEU A 171 13.77 -14.00 -0.14
CA LEU A 171 12.35 -14.28 -0.36
C LEU A 171 11.47 -13.92 0.85
N PRO A 172 11.78 -14.32 2.10
CA PRO A 172 10.93 -14.01 3.25
C PRO A 172 10.79 -12.50 3.48
N ALA A 173 11.90 -11.76 3.41
CA ALA A 173 11.90 -10.31 3.56
C ALA A 173 11.19 -9.62 2.40
N THR A 174 11.40 -10.07 1.17
CA THR A 174 10.70 -9.56 -0.02
C THR A 174 9.19 -9.72 0.11
N PHE A 175 8.70 -10.88 0.56
CA PHE A 175 7.27 -11.07 0.82
C PHE A 175 6.74 -10.20 1.97
N ALA A 176 7.55 -9.93 2.99
CA ALA A 176 7.19 -8.97 4.03
C ALA A 176 7.02 -7.55 3.45
N GLY A 177 7.96 -7.11 2.61
CA GLY A 177 7.88 -5.83 1.90
C GLY A 177 6.64 -5.72 1.00
N LEU A 178 6.37 -6.77 0.21
CA LEU A 178 5.18 -6.84 -0.65
C LEU A 178 3.88 -6.82 0.18
N ARG A 179 3.82 -7.52 1.31
CA ARG A 179 2.65 -7.55 2.19
C ARG A 179 2.37 -6.18 2.81
N ILE A 180 3.40 -5.50 3.28
CA ILE A 180 3.28 -4.13 3.80
C ILE A 180 2.78 -3.20 2.69
N SER A 181 3.40 -3.26 1.52
CA SER A 181 3.01 -2.45 0.37
C SER A 181 1.62 -2.75 -0.16
N ALA A 182 1.11 -3.99 -0.03
CA ALA A 182 -0.25 -4.33 -0.42
C ALA A 182 -1.30 -3.57 0.41
N GLY A 183 -1.10 -3.49 1.73
CA GLY A 183 -1.96 -2.67 2.60
C GLY A 183 -1.86 -1.18 2.26
N MET A 184 -0.63 -0.70 2.04
CA MET A 184 -0.39 0.70 1.66
C MET A 184 -0.93 1.05 0.27
N ALA A 185 -1.01 0.09 -0.66
CA ALA A 185 -1.53 0.32 -2.00
C ALA A 185 -3.02 0.65 -1.98
N VAL A 186 -3.78 -0.04 -1.13
CA VAL A 186 -5.22 0.24 -0.93
C VAL A 186 -5.40 1.64 -0.34
N VAL A 187 -4.65 1.97 0.72
CA VAL A 187 -4.68 3.30 1.34
C VAL A 187 -4.26 4.37 0.33
N GLY A 188 -3.18 4.15 -0.41
CA GLY A 188 -2.68 5.05 -1.43
C GLY A 188 -3.68 5.28 -2.57
N SER A 189 -4.40 4.24 -2.98
CA SER A 189 -5.44 4.36 -4.00
C SER A 189 -6.64 5.17 -3.50
N ILE A 190 -7.08 4.96 -2.26
CA ILE A 190 -8.18 5.73 -1.66
C ILE A 190 -7.78 7.20 -1.52
N VAL A 191 -6.56 7.46 -1.03
CA VAL A 191 -6.02 8.82 -0.90
C VAL A 191 -5.91 9.48 -2.26
N ALA A 192 -5.39 8.78 -3.27
CA ALA A 192 -5.31 9.31 -4.62
C ALA A 192 -6.69 9.64 -5.20
N ASP A 193 -7.67 8.75 -5.03
CA ASP A 193 -9.06 8.98 -5.48
C ASP A 193 -9.69 10.19 -4.80
N PHE A 194 -9.40 10.41 -3.51
CA PHE A 194 -9.90 11.55 -2.75
C PHE A 194 -9.39 12.89 -3.31
N PHE A 195 -8.12 12.94 -3.73
CA PHE A 195 -7.49 14.16 -4.22
C PHE A 195 -7.63 14.39 -5.73
N PHE A 196 -7.64 13.33 -6.54
CA PHE A 196 -7.82 13.43 -8.00
C PHE A 196 -9.29 13.22 -8.36
N ARG A 197 -10.03 14.33 -8.49
CA ARG A 197 -11.50 14.32 -8.62
C ARG A 197 -12.04 14.09 -10.04
N GLN A 198 -11.19 13.94 -11.05
CA GLN A 198 -11.62 13.72 -12.44
C GLN A 198 -11.38 12.26 -12.86
N GLY A 199 -12.13 11.77 -13.84
CA GLY A 199 -12.04 10.38 -14.35
C GLY A 199 -13.04 9.44 -13.69
N LYS A 200 -12.83 8.11 -13.84
CA LYS A 200 -13.71 7.10 -13.23
C LYS A 200 -13.60 7.17 -11.70
N PRO A 201 -14.71 7.36 -10.97
CA PRO A 201 -14.66 7.53 -9.52
C PRO A 201 -14.37 6.19 -8.82
N GLY A 202 -13.42 6.22 -7.88
CA GLY A 202 -13.22 5.15 -6.92
C GLY A 202 -13.87 5.45 -5.56
N ILE A 203 -13.73 4.54 -4.59
CA ILE A 203 -14.34 4.69 -3.25
C ILE A 203 -13.88 5.98 -2.57
N GLY A 204 -12.62 6.39 -2.77
CA GLY A 204 -12.09 7.59 -2.15
C GLY A 204 -12.85 8.86 -2.51
N LEU A 205 -13.41 8.95 -3.72
CA LEU A 205 -14.24 10.10 -4.13
C LEU A 205 -15.61 10.07 -3.46
N GLN A 206 -16.21 8.87 -3.30
CA GLN A 206 -17.53 8.73 -2.67
C GLN A 206 -17.52 9.20 -1.21
N ILE A 207 -16.41 9.03 -0.49
CA ILE A 207 -16.28 9.49 0.89
C ILE A 207 -16.45 11.01 1.02
N ASP A 208 -16.04 11.80 0.04
CA ASP A 208 -16.20 13.26 0.06
C ASP A 208 -17.60 13.71 -0.35
N ILE A 209 -18.25 12.97 -1.27
CA ILE A 209 -19.57 13.29 -1.80
C ILE A 209 -20.66 13.12 -0.74
N TYR A 210 -20.53 12.12 0.13
CA TYR A 210 -21.52 11.80 1.17
C TYR A 210 -21.26 12.50 2.53
N ARG A 211 -20.52 13.62 2.54
CA ARG A 211 -20.14 14.35 3.76
C ARG A 211 -21.15 15.42 4.19
#